data_AF-A0A929PCY1-F1
#
_entry.id   AF-A0A929PCY1-F1
#
_cell.length_a   1.000
_cell.length_b   1.000
_cell.length_c   1.000
_cell.angle_alpha   90.00
_cell.angle_beta   90.00
_cell.angle_gamma   90.00
#
_symmetry.space_group_name_H-M   'P 1'
#
loop_
_entity.id
_entity.type
_entity.pdbx_description
1 polymer ?
#
loop_
_entity_poly.entity_id
_entity_poly.type
_entity_poly.pdbx_seq_one_letter_code
_entity_poly.pdbx_strand_id
1 'polypeptide(L)'
;MRLSKSVLMFACFGLPFMMLCQDANADPGKNKAKTIDELAARYDVSTCKECHEEIYEEWEKSAHSKSMFGIGARTAATIGTTITKGLM
;
A
#
# COMPACT_ATOMS: atom_id res chain seq x y z
N MET A 1 -31.97 13.65 37.11
CA MET A 1 -30.80 13.06 36.43
C MET A 1 -29.80 14.16 36.12
N ARG A 2 -28.63 14.20 36.79
CA ARG A 2 -27.55 15.15 36.44
C ARG A 2 -26.71 14.52 35.35
N LEU A 3 -26.87 14.98 34.11
CA LEU A 3 -26.04 14.53 33.00
C LEU A 3 -24.59 14.99 33.27
N SER A 4 -23.65 14.05 33.36
CA SER A 4 -22.25 14.36 33.65
C SER A 4 -21.65 15.19 32.51
N LYS A 5 -20.83 16.19 32.85
CA LYS A 5 -20.14 17.06 31.87
C LYS A 5 -19.32 16.25 30.84
N SER A 6 -18.83 15.07 31.23
CA SER A 6 -18.12 14.14 30.35
C SER A 6 -19.01 13.54 29.25
N VAL A 7 -20.30 13.33 29.54
CA VAL A 7 -21.29 12.84 28.55
C VAL A 7 -21.59 13.93 27.52
N LEU A 8 -21.67 15.19 27.97
CA LEU A 8 -21.89 16.33 27.08
C LEU A 8 -20.69 16.58 26.15
N MET A 9 -19.45 16.42 26.65
CA MET A 9 -18.22 16.57 25.86
C MET A 9 -18.09 15.51 24.76
N PHE A 10 -18.37 14.24 25.08
CA PHE A 10 -18.41 13.16 24.07
C PHE A 10 -19.48 13.40 23.01
N ALA A 11 -20.65 13.93 23.41
CA ALA A 11 -21.72 14.23 22.48
C ALA A 11 -21.40 15.43 21.57
N CYS A 12 -20.75 16.47 22.09
CA CYS A 12 -20.44 17.68 21.32
C CYS A 12 -19.19 17.55 20.44
N PHE A 13 -18.26 16.64 20.75
CA PHE A 13 -16.98 16.54 20.03
C PHE A 13 -16.69 15.15 19.45
N GLY A 14 -17.17 14.07 20.07
CA GLY A 14 -16.93 12.69 19.59
C GLY A 14 -17.89 12.26 18.48
N LEU A 15 -19.19 12.54 18.62
CA LEU A 15 -20.21 12.23 17.60
C LEU A 15 -19.99 12.97 16.26
N PRO A 16 -19.67 14.27 16.25
CA PRO A 16 -19.36 14.97 15.00
C PRO A 16 -18.09 14.45 14.32
N PHE A 17 -17.06 14.05 15.09
CA PHE A 17 -15.83 13.49 14.54
C PHE A 17 -16.05 12.14 13.84
N MET A 18 -16.94 11.29 14.38
CA MET A 18 -17.28 10.01 13.74
C MET A 18 -18.13 10.20 12.47
N MET A 19 -18.99 11.23 12.43
CA MET A 19 -19.84 11.54 11.29
C MET A 19 -19.06 12.19 10.13
N LEU A 20 -17.97 12.91 10.41
CA LEU A 20 -17.10 13.53 9.41
C LEU A 20 -16.18 12.52 8.68
N CYS A 21 -16.03 11.29 9.19
CA CYS A 21 -15.14 10.26 8.63
C CYS A 21 -15.88 9.08 7.97
N GLN A 22 -17.20 9.15 7.78
CA GLN A 22 -17.96 8.06 7.14
C GLN A 22 -17.92 8.14 5.61
N ASP A 23 -16.83 7.68 5.00
CA ASP A 23 -16.87 7.15 3.63
C ASP A 23 -17.44 5.72 3.67
N ALA A 24 -18.72 5.60 4.05
CA ALA A 24 -19.44 4.32 4.12
C ALA A 24 -19.61 3.62 2.75
N ASN A 25 -19.22 4.31 1.66
CA ASN A 25 -19.32 3.83 0.28
C ASN A 25 -17.94 3.75 -0.41
N ALA A 26 -16.84 3.73 0.34
CA ALA A 26 -15.54 3.42 -0.24
C ALA A 26 -15.57 1.98 -0.80
N ASP A 27 -15.78 1.84 -2.11
CA ASP A 27 -15.60 0.58 -2.81
C ASP A 27 -14.08 0.32 -2.89
N PRO A 28 -13.52 -0.62 -2.11
CA PRO A 28 -12.10 -0.89 -2.13
C PRO A 28 -11.66 -1.43 -3.50
N GLY A 29 -12.58 -1.87 -4.36
CA GLY A 29 -12.32 -2.37 -5.71
C GLY A 29 -12.27 -1.30 -6.78
N LYS A 30 -12.98 -0.17 -6.63
CA LYS A 30 -13.15 0.84 -7.70
C LYS A 30 -11.82 1.40 -8.22
N ASN A 31 -10.81 1.52 -7.36
CA ASN A 31 -9.50 2.06 -7.71
C ASN A 31 -8.38 1.01 -7.74
N LYS A 32 -8.68 -0.29 -7.72
CA LYS A 32 -7.65 -1.34 -7.82
C LYS A 32 -7.22 -1.56 -9.26
N ALA A 33 -5.97 -1.97 -9.45
CA ALA A 33 -5.51 -2.48 -10.73
C ALA A 33 -6.20 -3.83 -11.01
N LYS A 34 -6.59 -4.06 -12.26
CA LYS A 34 -7.26 -5.29 -12.71
C LYS A 34 -6.28 -6.29 -13.30
N THR A 35 -5.09 -5.84 -13.69
CA THR A 35 -4.02 -6.66 -14.27
C THR A 35 -2.69 -6.39 -13.57
N ILE A 36 -1.75 -7.31 -13.74
CA ILE A 36 -0.37 -7.12 -13.26
C ILE A 36 0.30 -5.95 -14.00
N ASP A 37 0.02 -5.77 -15.29
CA ASP A 37 0.56 -4.65 -16.07
C ASP A 37 0.06 -3.30 -15.55
N GLU A 38 -1.24 -3.19 -15.25
CA GLU A 38 -1.80 -1.98 -14.64
C GLU A 38 -1.19 -1.71 -13.26
N LEU A 39 -0.93 -2.77 -12.48
CA LEU A 39 -0.28 -2.63 -11.18
C LEU A 39 1.18 -2.17 -11.35
N ALA A 40 1.93 -2.79 -12.25
CA ALA A 40 3.33 -2.45 -12.54
C ALA A 40 3.47 -1.01 -13.01
N ALA A 41 2.59 -0.54 -13.90
CA ALA A 41 2.59 0.85 -14.39
C ALA A 41 2.38 1.87 -13.25
N ARG A 42 1.58 1.56 -12.24
CA ARG A 42 1.37 2.45 -11.08
C ARG A 42 2.56 2.54 -10.13
N TYR A 43 3.43 1.53 -10.15
CA TYR A 43 4.64 1.48 -9.33
C TYR A 43 5.90 1.78 -10.15
N ASP A 44 5.78 2.19 -11.42
CA ASP A 44 6.92 2.62 -12.21
C ASP A 44 7.44 3.96 -11.70
N VAL A 45 8.68 3.96 -11.22
CA VAL A 45 9.39 5.13 -10.68
C VAL A 45 10.49 5.60 -11.64
N SER A 46 10.56 5.07 -12.86
CA SER A 46 11.59 5.43 -13.84
C SER A 46 11.67 6.94 -14.11
N THR A 47 10.52 7.61 -14.18
CA THR A 47 10.41 9.06 -14.38
C THR A 47 10.92 9.87 -13.18
N CYS A 48 10.95 9.30 -11.97
CA CYS A 48 11.44 9.98 -10.78
C CYS A 48 12.93 10.31 -10.89
N LYS A 49 13.70 9.53 -11.67
CA LYS A 49 15.11 9.79 -11.94
C LYS A 49 15.37 11.16 -12.56
N GLU A 50 14.40 11.69 -13.32
CA GLU A 50 14.54 12.99 -14.00
C GLU A 50 14.70 14.15 -13.01
N CYS A 51 14.10 14.05 -11.82
CA CYS A 51 14.14 15.08 -10.79
C CYS A 51 14.90 14.66 -9.52
N HIS A 52 15.09 13.35 -9.28
CA HIS A 52 15.63 12.78 -8.04
C HIS A 52 16.75 11.77 -8.30
N GLU A 53 17.75 12.16 -9.10
CA GLU A 53 18.83 11.26 -9.54
C GLU A 53 19.56 10.56 -8.39
N GLU A 54 20.06 11.31 -7.40
CA GLU A 54 20.85 10.75 -6.30
C GLU A 54 20.07 9.70 -5.48
N ILE A 55 18.85 10.03 -5.08
CA ILE A 55 17.98 9.13 -4.30
C ILE A 55 17.56 7.92 -5.17
N TYR A 56 17.28 8.16 -6.46
CA TYR A 56 16.95 7.08 -7.38
C TYR A 56 18.11 6.08 -7.50
N GLU A 57 19.35 6.55 -7.65
CA GLU A 57 20.52 5.69 -7.74
C GLU A 57 20.76 4.87 -6.47
N GLU A 58 20.57 5.47 -5.29
CA GLU A 58 20.66 4.75 -4.02
C GLU A 58 19.58 3.67 -3.91
N TRP A 59 18.34 4.03 -4.24
CA TRP A 59 17.21 3.10 -4.25
C TRP A 59 17.45 1.94 -5.24
N GLU A 60 17.88 2.23 -6.46
CA GLU A 60 18.12 1.25 -7.53
C GLU A 60 19.15 0.19 -7.09
N LYS A 61 20.21 0.63 -6.41
CA LYS A 61 21.27 -0.25 -5.88
C LYS A 61 20.81 -1.08 -4.68
N SER A 62 19.79 -0.63 -3.95
CA SER A 62 19.27 -1.32 -2.75
C SER A 62 18.58 -2.66 -3.04
N ALA A 63 18.21 -3.38 -1.97
CA ALA A 63 17.36 -4.57 -2.07
C ALA A 63 15.87 -4.22 -2.29
N HIS A 64 15.44 -2.99 -1.95
CA HIS A 64 14.05 -2.56 -2.06
C HIS A 64 13.60 -2.33 -3.50
N SER A 65 14.53 -2.06 -4.43
CA SER A 65 14.22 -2.01 -5.87
C SER A 65 13.96 -3.38 -6.49
N LYS A 66 14.25 -4.47 -5.76
CA LYS A 66 14.21 -5.86 -6.25
C LYS A 66 13.19 -6.69 -5.47
N SER A 67 11.95 -6.19 -5.37
CA SER A 67 10.85 -6.73 -4.55
C SER A 67 10.63 -8.23 -4.76
N MET A 68 10.76 -8.71 -6.00
CA MET A 68 10.54 -10.12 -6.35
C MET A 68 11.72 -11.03 -6.02
N PHE A 69 12.95 -10.51 -5.99
CA PHE A 69 14.12 -11.30 -5.58
C PHE A 69 14.13 -11.49 -4.06
N GLY A 70 13.79 -10.45 -3.29
CA GLY A 70 13.87 -10.48 -1.83
C GLY A 70 15.32 -10.60 -1.32
N ILE A 71 15.50 -10.73 0.00
CA ILE A 71 16.82 -10.92 0.61
C ILE A 71 17.39 -12.28 0.16
N GLY A 72 18.53 -12.25 -0.53
CA GLY A 72 19.23 -13.47 -0.97
C GLY A 72 18.49 -14.28 -2.04
N ALA A 73 17.67 -13.64 -2.87
CA ALA A 73 16.93 -14.26 -3.98
C ALA A 73 15.89 -15.33 -3.58
N ARG A 74 15.57 -15.46 -2.28
CA ARG A 74 14.72 -16.54 -1.76
C ARG A 74 13.27 -16.47 -2.22
N THR A 75 12.71 -15.27 -2.39
CA THR A 75 11.33 -15.09 -2.83
C THR A 75 11.17 -15.60 -4.27
N ALA A 76 12.02 -15.13 -5.18
CA ALA A 76 12.02 -15.59 -6.58
C ALA A 76 12.27 -17.09 -6.70
N ALA A 77 13.23 -17.65 -5.94
CA ALA A 77 13.53 -19.08 -5.96
C ALA A 77 12.33 -19.93 -5.50
N THR A 78 11.62 -19.48 -4.46
CA THR A 78 10.42 -20.18 -3.96
C THR A 78 9.31 -20.16 -5.01
N ILE A 79 9.03 -19.01 -5.61
CA ILE A 79 8.01 -18.88 -6.66
C ILE A 79 8.36 -19.77 -7.86
N GLY A 80 9.62 -19.74 -8.30
CA GLY A 80 10.10 -20.59 -9.39
C GLY A 80 9.97 -22.08 -9.09
N THR A 81 10.23 -22.49 -7.84
CA THR A 81 10.06 -23.88 -7.41
C THR A 81 8.58 -24.28 -7.46
N THR A 82 7.68 -23.45 -6.95
CA THR A 82 6.23 -23.69 -7.02
C THR A 82 5.76 -23.89 -8.46
N ILE A 83 6.23 -23.06 -9.40
CA ILE A 83 5.87 -23.20 -10.82
C ILE A 83 6.42 -24.52 -11.37
N THR A 84 7.72 -24.77 -11.23
CA THR A 84 8.41 -25.88 -11.92
C THR A 84 8.21 -27.25 -11.30
N LYS A 85 7.82 -27.32 -10.02
CA LYS A 85 7.64 -28.58 -9.28
C LYS A 85 6.24 -28.78 -8.71
N GLY A 86 5.47 -27.71 -8.55
CA GLY A 86 4.12 -27.76 -7.98
C GLY A 86 3.00 -27.61 -9.02
N LEU A 87 3.22 -26.79 -10.05
CA LEU A 87 2.19 -26.44 -11.05
C LEU A 87 2.40 -27.14 -12.39
N MET A 88 3.65 -27.37 -12.79
CA MET A 88 4.05 -28.19 -13.93
C MET A 88 4.28 -29.64 -13.48
#